data_AF-A0A5A9GRQ0-F1
#
_entry.id   AF-A0A5A9GRQ0-F1
#
_cell.length_a   1.000
_cell.length_b   1.000
_cell.length_c   1.000
_cell.angle_alpha   90.00
_cell.angle_beta   90.00
_cell.angle_gamma   90.00
#
_symmetry.space_group_name_H-M   'P 1'
#
loop_
_entity.id
_entity.type
_entity.pdbx_description
1 polymer ?
#
loop_
_entity_poly.entity_id
_entity_poly.type
_entity_poly.pdbx_seq_one_letter_code
_entity_poly.pdbx_strand_id
1 'polypeptide(L)' 'MSKSISRTSKIEVIKDALTLYEGNRISRWQVINRLIHLGLSADDANIIADHGSIPAHILSGLGARHR' A
#
# COMPACT_ATOMS: atom_id res chain seq x y z
N MET A 1 -4.23 18.12 -16.14
CA MET A 1 -2.97 17.68 -15.51
C MET A 1 -3.20 16.32 -14.86
N SER A 2 -2.91 15.23 -15.59
CA SER A 2 -3.02 13.87 -15.05
C SER A 2 -1.88 13.66 -14.06
N LYS A 3 -2.16 13.74 -12.76
CA LYS A 3 -1.20 13.43 -11.71
C LYS A 3 -0.87 11.94 -11.78
N SER A 4 0.13 11.59 -12.57
CA SER A 4 0.79 10.29 -12.51
C SER A 4 1.42 10.19 -11.13
N ILE A 5 0.69 9.63 -10.16
CA ILE A 5 1.26 9.20 -8.89
C ILE A 5 2.36 8.22 -9.26
N SER A 6 3.60 8.68 -9.14
CA SER A 6 4.77 7.91 -9.56
C SER A 6 4.83 6.63 -8.73
N ARG A 7 5.36 5.56 -9.29
CA ARG A 7 5.38 4.21 -8.68
C ARG A 7 6.02 4.21 -7.29
N THR A 8 7.07 5.01 -7.15
CA THR A 8 7.74 5.31 -5.88
C THR A 8 6.76 5.85 -4.85
N SER A 9 5.88 6.76 -5.25
CA SER A 9 4.88 7.38 -4.38
C SER A 9 3.85 6.37 -3.85
N LYS A 10 3.49 5.32 -4.60
CA LYS A 10 2.58 4.28 -4.06
C LYS A 10 3.25 3.46 -2.96
N ILE A 11 4.48 3.00 -3.19
CA ILE A 11 5.23 2.22 -2.20
C ILE A 11 5.52 3.08 -0.95
N GLU A 12 5.85 4.36 -1.13
CA GLU A 12 6.04 5.30 -0.03
C GLU A 12 4.76 5.49 0.79
N VAL A 13 3.59 5.64 0.17
CA VAL A 13 2.31 5.75 0.90
C VAL A 13 1.99 4.47 1.67
N ILE A 14 2.31 3.29 1.12
CA ILE A 14 2.14 2.01 1.82
C ILE A 14 3.07 1.96 3.05
N LYS A 15 4.35 2.32 2.90
CA LYS A 15 5.32 2.36 4.01
C LYS A 15 4.93 3.38 5.07
N ASP A 16 4.46 4.56 4.68
CA ASP A 16 3.95 5.59 5.59
C ASP A 16 2.75 5.07 6.40
N ALA A 17 1.77 4.44 5.74
CA ALA A 17 0.62 3.86 6.40
C ALA A 17 1.03 2.78 7.42
N LEU A 18 2.00 1.93 7.07
CA LEU A 18 2.54 0.93 8.00
C LEU A 18 3.29 1.56 9.17
N THR A 19 4.10 2.58 8.92
CA THR A 19 4.83 3.32 9.98
C THR A 19 3.87 3.97 10.96
N LEU A 20 2.79 4.58 10.46
CA LEU A 20 1.74 5.16 11.30
C LEU A 20 0.98 4.11 12.10
N TYR A 21 0.79 2.91 11.54
CA TYR A 21 0.15 1.80 12.23
C TYR A 21 1.03 1.23 13.34
N GLU A 22 2.33 0.99 13.08
CA GLU A 22 3.30 0.57 14.10
C GLU A 22 3.45 1.63 15.20
N GLY A 23 3.38 2.91 14.84
CA GLY A 23 3.35 4.02 15.79
C GLY A 23 2.01 4.19 16.54
N ASN A 24 1.05 3.28 16.34
CA ASN A 24 -0.30 3.30 16.92
C ASN A 24 -1.05 4.62 16.65
N ARG A 25 -0.72 5.32 15.56
CA ARG A 25 -1.30 6.60 15.14
C ARG A 25 -2.57 6.42 14.32
N ILE A 26 -2.67 5.30 13.60
CA ILE A 26 -3.84 4.92 12.82
C ILE A 26 -4.23 3.48 13.13
N SER A 27 -5.50 3.14 12.92
CA SER A 27 -6.02 1.79 13.11
C SER A 27 -5.79 0.90 11.89
N ARG A 28 -5.84 -0.43 12.07
CA ARG A 28 -5.76 -1.43 10.99
C ARG A 28 -6.72 -1.14 9.83
N TRP A 29 -7.96 -0.76 10.14
CA TRP A 29 -8.95 -0.38 9.12
C TRP A 29 -8.50 0.84 8.29
N GLN A 30 -7.84 1.82 8.91
CA GLN A 30 -7.36 3.01 8.21
C GLN A 30 -6.19 2.67 7.28
N VAL A 31 -5.34 1.71 7.63
CA VAL A 31 -4.30 1.15 6.74
C VAL A 31 -4.98 0.54 5.52
N ILE A 32 -5.90 -0.41 5.73
CA ILE A 32 -6.62 -1.12 4.66
C ILE A 32 -7.31 -0.12 3.73
N ASN A 33 -8.02 0.86 4.28
CA ASN A 33 -8.73 1.88 3.50
C ASN A 33 -7.77 2.72 2.64
N ARG A 34 -6.59 3.07 3.15
CA ARG A 34 -5.55 3.77 2.35
C ARG A 34 -5.02 2.90 1.22
N LEU A 35 -4.77 1.62 1.48
CA LEU A 35 -4.28 0.68 0.47
C LEU A 35 -5.29 0.45 -0.66
N ILE A 36 -6.57 0.31 -0.32
CA ILE A 36 -7.66 0.19 -1.31
C ILE A 36 -7.74 1.45 -2.18
N HIS A 37 -7.62 2.65 -1.61
CA HIS A 37 -7.58 3.90 -2.37
C HIS A 37 -6.37 4.01 -3.31
N LEU A 38 -5.27 3.31 -3.05
CA LEU A 38 -4.12 3.23 -3.97
C LEU A 38 -4.35 2.26 -5.14
N GLY A 39 -5.45 1.52 -5.12
CA GLY A 39 -5.84 0.51 -6.11
C GLY A 39 -5.38 -0.90 -5.78
N LEU A 40 -5.08 -1.21 -4.51
CA LEU A 40 -4.85 -2.59 -4.07
C LEU A 40 -6.19 -3.29 -3.82
N SER A 41 -6.23 -4.60 -4.06
CA SER A 41 -7.37 -5.43 -3.68
C SER A 41 -7.54 -5.48 -2.16
N ALA A 42 -8.77 -5.71 -1.71
CA ALA A 42 -9.07 -5.83 -0.28
C ALA A 42 -8.27 -6.97 0.39
N ASP A 43 -8.08 -8.10 -0.30
CA ASP A 43 -7.26 -9.23 0.18
C ASP A 43 -5.80 -8.82 0.39
N ASP A 44 -5.19 -8.22 -0.63
CA ASP A 44 -3.82 -7.70 -0.60
C ASP A 44 -3.64 -6.65 0.52
N ALA A 45 -4.60 -5.75 0.67
CA ALA A 45 -4.60 -4.74 1.73
C ALA A 45 -4.71 -5.36 3.12
N ASN A 46 -5.52 -6.41 3.29
CA ASN A 46 -5.61 -7.16 4.53
C ASN A 46 -4.30 -7.87 4.86
N ILE A 47 -3.68 -8.53 3.87
CA ILE A 47 -2.40 -9.21 4.05
C ILE A 47 -1.33 -8.19 4.50
N ILE A 48 -1.21 -7.05 3.82
CA ILE A 48 -0.24 -6.00 4.20
C ILE A 48 -0.49 -5.49 5.62
N ALA A 49 -1.75 -5.22 5.97
CA ALA A 49 -2.11 -4.71 7.28
C ALA A 49 -1.91 -5.74 8.42
N ASP A 50 -1.96 -7.04 8.10
CA ASP A 50 -1.73 -8.14 9.04
C ASP A 50 -0.24 -8.46 9.22
N HIS A 51 0.49 -8.57 8.11
CA HIS A 51 1.92 -8.88 8.09
C HIS A 51 2.83 -7.67 8.38
N GLY A 52 2.31 -6.45 8.35
CA GLY A 52 3.10 -5.22 8.54
C GLY A 52 4.15 -4.98 7.45
N SER A 53 4.07 -5.70 6.32
CA SER A 53 5.09 -5.68 5.27
C SER A 53 4.43 -5.85 3.89
N ILE A 54 5.13 -5.44 2.83
CA ILE A 54 4.61 -5.49 1.45
C ILE A 54 5.00 -6.83 0.82
N PRO A 55 4.04 -7.71 0.48
CA PRO A 55 4.28 -8.94 -0.24
C PRO A 55 5.01 -8.72 -1.58
N ALA A 56 5.90 -9.66 -1.93
CA ALA A 56 6.68 -9.60 -3.17
C ALA A 56 5.81 -9.59 -4.44
N HIS A 57 4.67 -10.30 -4.44
CA HIS A 57 3.74 -10.30 -5.58
C HIS A 57 3.07 -8.93 -5.79
N ILE A 58 2.87 -8.13 -4.74
CA ILE A 58 2.35 -6.76 -4.82
C ILE A 58 3.43 -5.80 -5.30
N LEU A 59 4.68 -5.99 -4.85
CA LEU A 59 5.83 -5.26 -5.39
C LEU A 59 6.00 -5.52 -6.89
N SER A 60 5.81 -6.77 -7.32
CA SER A 60 5.76 -7.14 -8.73
C SER A 60 4.53 -6.58 -9.45
N GLY A 61 3.33 -6.58 -8.86
CA GLY A 61 2.13 -5.99 -9.48
C GLY A 61 2.17 -4.47 -9.62
N LEU A 62 2.81 -3.78 -8.66
CA LEU A 62 3.11 -2.34 -8.73
C LEU A 62 4.28 -2.03 -9.68
N GLY A 63 5.12 -3.02 -9.98
CA GLY A 63 6.26 -2.96 -10.90
C GLY A 63 6.01 -3.51 -12.32
N ALA A 64 4.99 -4.34 -12.52
CA ALA A 64 4.68 -5.04 -13.77
C ALA A 64 3.75 -4.21 -14.64
N ARG A 65 4.24 -3.04 -15.05
CA ARG A 65 3.85 -2.42 -16.31
C ARG A 65 5.11 -1.91 -16.99
N HIS A 66 5.85 -2.85 -17.56
CA HIS A 66 6.79 -2.57 -18.64
C HIS A 66 6.52 -3.55 -19.78
N ARG A 67 5.43 -3.31 -20.49
CA ARG A 67 5.36 -3.11 -21.95
C ARG A 67 3.94 -2.73 -22.33
#